data_AF-A0A660QZH4-F1
#
_entry.id   AF-A0A660QZH4-F1
#
_cell.length_a   1.000
_cell.length_b   1.000
_cell.length_c   1.000
_cell.angle_alpha   90.00
_cell.angle_beta   90.00
_cell.angle_gamma   90.00
#
_symmetry.space_group_name_H-M   'P 1'
#
loop_
_entity.id
_entity.type
_entity.pdbx_description
1 polymer ?
#
loop_
_entity_poly.entity_id
_entity_poly.type
_entity_poly.pdbx_seq_one_letter_code
_entity_poly.pdbx_strand_id
1 'polypeptide(L)'
;MVEEVRRQFREIPGIMEGTGKPDYASCVAISTKGAQREMLVPSLLAIIIPVVTGLILGVPGVMGLLAGGLTTGFVLATMLNNAGGAWDNAKKYVENGALGGKGSDAHKAAVVGDTVGDPCKDTSGPSLNILIKLMTMVSVVFTPVVVKFSPMIQELLHITTK
;
A
#
# COMPACT_ATOMS: atom_id res chain seq x y z
N MET A 1 7.82 -15.85 -1.60
CA MET A 1 6.70 -16.55 -2.27
C MET A 1 7.18 -17.27 -3.53
N VAL A 2 7.67 -16.55 -4.55
CA VAL A 2 8.11 -17.17 -5.83
C VAL A 2 9.16 -18.26 -5.63
N GLU A 3 10.20 -18.00 -4.84
CA GLU A 3 11.25 -18.98 -4.57
C GLU A 3 10.72 -20.22 -3.84
N GLU A 4 9.80 -20.05 -2.89
CA GLU A 4 9.18 -21.17 -2.17
C GLU A 4 8.33 -22.03 -3.11
N VAL A 5 7.53 -21.43 -3.98
CA VAL A 5 6.76 -22.16 -4.98
C VAL A 5 7.68 -22.92 -5.94
N ARG A 6 8.76 -22.28 -6.41
CA ARG A 6 9.77 -22.94 -7.26
C ARG A 6 10.49 -24.09 -6.53
N ARG A 7 10.79 -23.91 -5.25
CA ARG A 7 11.38 -24.93 -4.39
C ARG A 7 10.46 -26.15 -4.29
N GLN A 8 9.17 -25.93 -4.00
CA GLN A 8 8.18 -27.02 -3.92
C GLN A 8 8.04 -27.77 -5.25
N PHE A 9 7.96 -27.07 -6.39
CA PHE A 9 7.90 -27.73 -7.70
C PHE A 9 9.15 -28.56 -8.03
N ARG A 10 10.33 -28.16 -7.54
CA ARG A 10 11.60 -28.86 -7.80
C ARG A 10 11.83 -30.04 -6.84
N GLU A 11 11.46 -29.88 -5.58
CA GLU A 11 11.87 -30.78 -4.49
C GLU A 11 10.77 -31.76 -4.04
N ILE A 12 9.50 -31.47 -4.30
CA ILE A 12 8.38 -32.34 -3.90
C ILE A 12 7.87 -33.11 -5.13
N PRO A 13 8.12 -34.44 -5.22
CA PRO A 13 7.66 -35.24 -6.34
C PRO A 13 6.12 -35.30 -6.40
N GLY A 14 5.56 -35.42 -7.61
CA GLY A 14 4.12 -35.59 -7.81
C GLY A 14 3.34 -34.29 -7.93
N ILE A 15 3.91 -33.11 -7.57
CA ILE A 15 3.17 -31.85 -7.65
C ILE A 15 2.85 -31.47 -9.11
N MET A 16 3.84 -31.57 -10.01
CA MET A 16 3.64 -31.23 -11.43
C MET A 16 2.77 -32.27 -12.14
N GLU A 17 2.77 -33.51 -11.66
CA GLU A 17 1.94 -34.61 -12.14
C GLU A 17 0.53 -34.60 -11.53
N GLY A 18 0.26 -33.72 -10.55
CA GLY A 18 -1.03 -33.58 -9.87
C GLY A 18 -1.36 -34.69 -8.87
N THR A 19 -0.40 -35.55 -8.53
CA THR A 19 -0.56 -36.67 -7.57
C THR A 19 -0.02 -36.34 -6.18
N GLY A 20 0.91 -35.38 -6.08
CA GLY A 20 1.54 -34.92 -4.86
C GLY A 20 0.80 -33.72 -4.25
N LYS A 21 0.76 -33.65 -2.91
CA LYS A 21 0.12 -32.55 -2.18
C LYS A 21 1.13 -31.42 -1.90
N PRO A 22 0.87 -30.17 -2.34
CA PRO A 22 1.72 -29.03 -2.02
C PRO A 22 1.72 -28.68 -0.52
N ASP A 23 2.79 -28.04 -0.07
CA ASP A 23 2.86 -27.46 1.28
C ASP A 23 2.31 -26.03 1.27
N TYR A 24 1.01 -25.92 1.49
CA TYR A 24 0.33 -24.63 1.60
C TYR A 24 0.72 -23.84 2.85
N ALA A 25 1.09 -24.52 3.95
CA ALA A 25 1.37 -23.88 5.22
C ALA A 25 2.62 -22.99 5.14
N SER A 26 3.65 -23.45 4.43
CA SER A 26 4.86 -22.66 4.19
C SER A 26 4.57 -21.35 3.43
N CYS A 27 3.74 -21.40 2.38
CA CYS A 27 3.35 -20.21 1.63
C CYS A 27 2.56 -19.22 2.50
N VAL A 28 1.61 -19.72 3.30
CA VAL A 28 0.83 -18.90 4.25
C VAL A 28 1.75 -18.26 5.29
N ALA A 29 2.68 -19.00 5.87
CA ALA A 29 3.61 -18.48 6.87
C ALA A 29 4.46 -17.34 6.33
N ILE A 30 4.93 -17.43 5.07
CA ILE A 30 5.71 -16.37 4.41
C ILE A 30 4.88 -15.10 4.25
N SER A 31 3.65 -15.20 3.72
CA SER A 31 2.80 -14.03 3.51
C SER A 31 2.35 -13.40 4.82
N THR A 32 1.98 -14.21 5.83
CA THR A 32 1.59 -13.72 7.16
C THR A 32 2.74 -12.96 7.83
N LYS A 33 3.94 -13.55 7.87
CA LYS A 33 5.11 -12.93 8.51
C LYS A 33 5.51 -11.63 7.80
N GLY A 34 5.49 -11.62 6.47
CA GLY A 34 5.77 -10.43 5.67
C GLY A 34 4.75 -9.32 5.94
N ALA A 35 3.46 -9.63 5.85
CA ALA A 35 2.39 -8.66 6.06
C ALA A 35 2.44 -8.03 7.45
N GLN A 36 2.63 -8.83 8.51
CA GLN A 36 2.69 -8.32 9.88
C GLN A 36 3.87 -7.37 10.10
N ARG A 37 5.04 -7.69 9.54
CA ARG A 37 6.23 -6.86 9.68
C ARG A 37 6.11 -5.54 8.91
N GLU A 38 5.72 -5.61 7.64
CA GLU A 38 5.73 -4.45 6.74
C GLU A 38 4.56 -3.48 7.02
N MET A 39 3.47 -3.93 7.64
CA MET A 39 2.33 -3.07 7.99
C MET A 39 2.65 -2.07 9.11
N LEU A 40 3.68 -2.33 9.94
CA LEU A 40 4.04 -1.47 11.07
C LEU A 40 4.48 -0.08 10.61
N VAL A 41 5.37 -0.01 9.63
CA VAL A 41 5.96 1.24 9.15
C VAL A 41 4.91 2.23 8.63
N PRO A 42 4.04 1.89 7.65
CA PRO A 42 3.03 2.82 7.14
C PRO A 42 2.01 3.20 8.21
N SER A 43 1.65 2.28 9.10
CA SER A 43 0.71 2.57 10.20
C SER A 43 1.28 3.57 11.21
N LEU A 44 2.55 3.43 11.56
CA LEU A 44 3.23 4.37 12.46
C LEU A 44 3.41 5.74 11.81
N LEU A 45 3.77 5.80 10.52
CA LEU A 45 3.88 7.06 9.78
C LEU A 45 2.57 7.83 9.79
N ALA A 46 1.44 7.15 9.59
CA ALA A 46 0.12 7.76 9.61
C ALA A 46 -0.23 8.47 10.93
N ILE A 47 0.36 8.04 12.05
CA ILE A 47 0.11 8.58 13.38
C ILE A 47 1.18 9.61 13.76
N ILE A 48 2.45 9.28 13.54
CA ILE A 48 3.58 10.10 13.99
C ILE A 48 3.66 11.39 13.17
N ILE A 49 3.50 11.33 11.84
CA ILE A 49 3.73 12.48 10.96
C ILE A 49 2.78 13.66 11.28
N PRO A 50 1.45 13.47 11.43
CA PRO A 50 0.57 14.57 11.80
C PRO A 50 0.89 15.18 13.17
N VAL A 51 1.25 14.35 14.16
CA VAL A 51 1.59 14.82 15.51
C VAL A 51 2.87 15.64 15.49
N VAL A 52 3.94 15.11 14.89
CA VAL A 52 5.23 15.80 14.79
C VAL A 52 5.09 17.10 13.99
N THR A 53 4.38 17.06 12.86
CA THR A 53 4.11 18.24 12.04
C THR A 53 3.36 19.30 12.83
N GLY A 54 2.34 18.91 13.60
CA GLY A 54 1.61 19.84 14.45
C GLY A 54 2.44 20.42 15.57
N LEU A 55 3.29 19.64 16.22
CA LEU A 55 4.15 20.14 17.29
C LEU A 55 5.20 21.14 16.76
N ILE A 56 5.79 20.89 15.60
CA ILE A 56 6.86 21.72 15.03
C ILE A 56 6.31 22.93 14.27
N LEU A 57 5.31 22.73 13.40
CA LEU A 57 4.81 23.75 12.46
C LEU A 57 3.44 24.33 12.85
N GLY A 58 2.86 23.86 13.96
CA GLY A 58 1.58 24.33 14.46
C GLY A 58 0.40 23.94 13.56
N VAL A 59 -0.75 24.57 13.82
CA VAL A 59 -1.99 24.36 13.06
C VAL A 59 -1.81 24.64 11.56
N PRO A 60 -1.11 25.70 11.11
CA PRO A 60 -0.90 25.94 9.68
C PRO A 60 -0.14 24.80 8.98
N GLY A 61 0.87 24.22 9.65
CA GLY A 61 1.61 23.07 9.12
C GLY A 61 0.74 21.83 8.95
N VAL A 62 -0.12 21.54 9.94
CA VAL A 62 -1.10 20.43 9.85
C VAL A 62 -2.08 20.66 8.71
N MET A 63 -2.60 21.88 8.56
CA MET A 63 -3.50 22.22 7.45
C MET A 63 -2.83 22.02 6.09
N GLY A 64 -1.56 22.42 5.94
CA GLY A 64 -0.77 22.18 4.74
C GLY A 64 -0.57 20.68 4.46
N LEU A 65 -0.21 19.90 5.48
CA LEU A 65 -0.05 18.45 5.38
C LEU A 65 -1.35 17.77 4.93
N LEU A 66 -2.49 18.11 5.54
CA LEU A 66 -3.77 17.51 5.23
C LEU A 66 -4.27 17.89 3.84
N ALA A 67 -4.17 19.17 3.45
CA ALA A 67 -4.58 19.64 2.13
C ALA A 67 -3.71 19.02 1.01
N GLY A 68 -2.39 19.02 1.20
CA GLY A 68 -1.44 18.41 0.26
C GLY A 68 -1.62 16.89 0.17
N GLY A 69 -1.72 16.22 1.33
CA GLY A 69 -1.93 14.77 1.40
C GLY A 69 -3.26 14.32 0.78
N LEU A 70 -4.34 15.08 0.99
CA LEU A 70 -5.63 14.80 0.38
C LEU A 70 -5.57 14.92 -1.15
N THR A 71 -5.08 16.06 -1.65
CA THR A 71 -5.09 16.35 -3.11
C THR A 71 -4.18 15.40 -3.88
N THR A 72 -2.95 15.19 -3.41
CA THR A 72 -1.99 14.28 -4.06
C THR A 72 -2.36 12.81 -3.85
N GLY A 73 -2.71 12.43 -2.63
CA GLY A 73 -3.02 11.05 -2.27
C GLY A 73 -4.28 10.53 -2.95
N PHE A 74 -5.32 11.37 -3.10
CA PHE A 74 -6.56 10.96 -3.78
C PHE A 74 -6.34 10.70 -5.28
N VAL A 75 -5.60 11.59 -5.96
CA VAL A 75 -5.27 11.41 -7.39
C VAL A 75 -4.43 10.15 -7.58
N LEU A 76 -3.44 9.90 -6.72
CA LEU A 76 -2.63 8.69 -6.80
C LEU A 76 -3.47 7.43 -6.50
N ALA A 77 -4.31 7.45 -5.47
CA ALA A 77 -5.17 6.31 -5.10
C ALA A 77 -6.10 5.90 -6.26
N THR A 78 -6.74 6.88 -6.91
CA THR A 78 -7.61 6.63 -8.05
C THR A 78 -6.84 6.09 -9.26
N MET A 79 -5.66 6.63 -9.55
CA MET A 79 -4.78 6.13 -10.60
C MET A 79 -4.41 4.66 -10.37
N LEU A 80 -3.92 4.32 -9.17
CA LEU A 80 -3.46 2.97 -8.83
C LEU A 80 -4.60 1.94 -8.91
N ASN A 81 -5.76 2.27 -8.36
CA ASN A 81 -6.93 1.40 -8.38
C ASN A 81 -7.41 1.14 -9.81
N ASN A 82 -7.53 2.20 -10.62
CA ASN A 82 -8.04 2.09 -11.98
C ASN A 82 -7.03 1.41 -12.91
N ALA A 83 -5.75 1.73 -12.83
CA ALA A 83 -4.71 1.10 -13.64
C ALA A 83 -4.60 -0.41 -13.34
N GLY A 84 -4.55 -0.79 -12.05
CA GLY A 84 -4.52 -2.20 -11.66
C GLY A 84 -5.79 -2.95 -12.09
N GLY A 85 -6.98 -2.35 -11.89
CA GLY A 85 -8.23 -2.94 -12.34
C GLY A 85 -8.32 -3.09 -13.86
N ALA A 86 -7.77 -2.14 -14.61
CA ALA A 86 -7.70 -2.21 -16.07
C ALA A 86 -6.79 -3.35 -16.54
N TRP A 87 -5.62 -3.55 -15.91
CA TRP A 87 -4.74 -4.67 -16.24
C TRP A 87 -5.36 -6.04 -15.93
N ASP A 88 -6.04 -6.19 -14.79
CA ASP A 88 -6.75 -7.44 -14.47
C ASP A 88 -7.87 -7.74 -15.48
N ASN A 89 -8.65 -6.72 -15.83
CA ASN A 89 -9.73 -6.87 -16.81
C ASN A 89 -9.20 -7.14 -18.22
N ALA A 90 -8.07 -6.54 -18.60
CA ALA A 90 -7.40 -6.84 -19.87
C ALA A 90 -6.91 -8.29 -19.90
N LYS A 91 -6.33 -8.81 -18.81
CA LYS A 91 -5.96 -10.22 -18.68
C LYS A 91 -7.19 -11.13 -18.83
N LYS A 92 -8.27 -10.87 -18.08
CA LYS A 92 -9.53 -11.63 -18.19
C LYS A 92 -10.12 -11.60 -19.60
N TYR A 93 -10.03 -10.47 -20.29
CA TYR A 93 -10.48 -10.34 -21.68
C TYR A 93 -9.71 -11.28 -22.63
N VAL A 94 -8.39 -11.35 -22.49
CA VAL A 94 -7.56 -12.30 -23.25
C VAL A 94 -7.84 -13.75 -22.83
N GLU A 95 -8.01 -14.02 -21.54
CA GLU A 95 -8.37 -15.35 -21.03
C GLU A 95 -9.70 -15.89 -21.58
N ASN A 96 -10.63 -14.99 -21.92
CA ASN A 96 -11.92 -15.32 -22.54
C ASN A 96 -11.85 -15.57 -24.06
N GLY A 97 -10.65 -15.63 -24.64
CA GLY A 97 -10.42 -16.03 -26.03
C GLY A 97 -10.11 -14.88 -26.99
N ALA A 98 -10.14 -13.63 -26.53
CA ALA A 98 -9.64 -12.52 -27.34
C ALA A 98 -8.11 -12.58 -27.49
N LEU A 99 -7.60 -12.03 -28.60
CA LEU A 99 -6.15 -11.86 -28.82
C LEU A 99 -5.30 -13.14 -28.66
N GLY A 100 -5.87 -14.30 -29.01
CA GLY A 100 -5.16 -15.59 -29.00
C GLY A 100 -5.37 -16.45 -27.76
N GLY A 101 -6.10 -15.98 -26.74
CA GLY A 101 -6.52 -16.83 -25.63
C GLY A 101 -5.40 -17.20 -24.65
N LYS A 102 -5.71 -18.09 -23.69
CA LYS A 102 -4.77 -18.57 -22.66
C LYS A 102 -3.55 -19.23 -23.28
N GLY A 103 -2.36 -18.85 -22.78
CA GLY A 103 -1.07 -19.40 -23.20
C GLY A 103 -0.41 -18.64 -24.36
N SER A 104 -1.14 -17.76 -25.05
CA SER A 104 -0.59 -16.85 -26.06
C SER A 104 0.41 -15.85 -25.46
N ASP A 105 1.21 -15.22 -26.31
CA ASP A 105 2.16 -14.19 -25.86
C ASP A 105 1.43 -12.94 -25.35
N ALA A 106 0.27 -12.60 -25.93
CA ALA A 106 -0.62 -11.56 -25.41
C ALA A 106 -1.11 -11.89 -23.99
N HIS A 107 -1.46 -13.16 -23.72
CA HIS A 107 -1.85 -13.60 -22.38
C HIS A 107 -0.71 -13.47 -21.38
N LYS A 108 0.52 -13.90 -21.75
CA LYS A 108 1.69 -13.76 -20.88
C LYS A 108 1.97 -12.29 -20.57
N ALA A 109 1.89 -11.40 -21.55
CA ALA A 109 2.06 -9.96 -21.35
C ALA A 109 0.98 -9.36 -20.43
N ALA A 110 -0.28 -9.77 -20.61
CA ALA A 110 -1.38 -9.32 -19.76
C ALA A 110 -1.24 -9.83 -18.31
N VAL A 111 -0.75 -11.05 -18.10
CA VAL A 111 -0.43 -11.59 -16.77
C VAL A 111 0.67 -10.75 -16.11
N VAL A 112 1.72 -10.36 -16.84
CA VAL A 112 2.75 -9.45 -16.29
C VAL A 112 2.13 -8.12 -15.87
N GLY A 113 1.28 -7.52 -16.70
CA GLY A 113 0.56 -6.28 -16.37
C GLY A 113 -0.29 -6.41 -15.10
N ASP A 114 -1.05 -7.50 -14.96
CA ASP A 114 -1.86 -7.75 -13.76
C ASP A 114 -0.98 -7.93 -12.51
N THR A 115 0.13 -8.66 -12.59
CA THR A 115 1.05 -8.82 -11.44
C THR A 115 1.71 -7.51 -11.00
N VAL A 116 1.89 -6.55 -11.91
CA VAL A 116 2.30 -5.18 -11.57
C VAL A 116 1.13 -4.40 -10.94
N GLY A 117 -0.08 -4.64 -11.42
CA GLY A 117 -1.32 -4.02 -10.95
C GLY A 117 -1.79 -4.49 -9.56
N ASP A 118 -1.51 -5.73 -9.16
CA ASP A 118 -1.92 -6.32 -7.88
C ASP A 118 -1.52 -5.48 -6.65
N PRO A 119 -0.24 -5.12 -6.43
CA PRO A 119 0.13 -4.26 -5.30
C PRO A 119 -0.46 -2.85 -5.41
N CYS A 120 -0.80 -2.38 -6.62
CA CYS A 120 -1.41 -1.08 -6.85
C CYS A 120 -2.89 -1.08 -6.43
N LYS A 121 -3.70 -2.02 -6.93
CA LYS A 121 -5.16 -2.06 -6.71
C LYS A 121 -5.57 -2.70 -5.39
N ASP A 122 -4.78 -3.62 -4.84
CA ASP A 122 -5.17 -4.40 -3.64
C ASP A 122 -4.41 -4.01 -2.37
N THR A 123 -3.30 -3.27 -2.49
CA THR A 123 -2.51 -2.83 -1.33
C THR A 123 -2.42 -1.31 -1.24
N SER A 124 -1.68 -0.67 -2.16
CA SER A 124 -1.32 0.74 -2.01
C SER A 124 -2.51 1.68 -2.26
N GLY A 125 -3.21 1.49 -3.38
CA GLY A 125 -4.30 2.37 -3.82
C GLY A 125 -5.45 2.46 -2.81
N PRO A 126 -6.03 1.35 -2.32
CA PRO A 126 -7.06 1.40 -1.29
C PRO A 126 -6.54 1.94 0.05
N SER A 127 -5.30 1.61 0.44
CA SER A 127 -4.73 2.05 1.72
C SER A 127 -4.51 3.55 1.79
N LEU A 128 -4.22 4.23 0.66
CA LEU A 128 -4.09 5.69 0.64
C LEU A 128 -5.36 6.41 1.10
N ASN A 129 -6.54 5.88 0.79
CA ASN A 129 -7.80 6.45 1.28
C ASN A 129 -7.94 6.35 2.81
N ILE A 130 -7.49 5.24 3.39
CA ILE A 130 -7.48 5.04 4.84
C ILE A 130 -6.44 5.96 5.49
N LEU A 131 -5.26 6.06 4.90
CA LEU A 131 -4.17 6.92 5.36
C LEU A 131 -4.64 8.38 5.50
N ILE A 132 -5.28 8.94 4.48
CA ILE A 132 -5.78 10.33 4.49
C ILE A 132 -6.79 10.54 5.62
N LYS A 133 -7.75 9.63 5.77
CA LYS A 133 -8.78 9.72 6.82
C LYS A 133 -8.16 9.59 8.21
N LEU A 134 -7.22 8.66 8.39
CA LEU A 134 -6.55 8.42 9.66
C LEU A 134 -5.71 9.64 10.07
N MET A 135 -4.92 10.20 9.16
CA MET A 135 -4.14 11.42 9.43
C MET A 135 -5.04 12.58 9.84
N THR A 136 -6.19 12.73 9.19
CA THR A 136 -7.18 13.77 9.53
C THR A 136 -7.72 13.57 10.94
N MET A 137 -8.11 12.34 11.30
CA MET A 137 -8.59 12.01 12.64
C MET A 137 -7.52 12.23 13.72
N VAL A 138 -6.29 11.79 13.48
CA VAL A 138 -5.16 12.02 14.41
C VAL A 138 -4.93 13.51 14.60
N SER A 139 -4.95 14.30 13.53
CA SER A 139 -4.77 15.75 13.58
C SER A 139 -5.82 16.43 14.46
N VAL A 140 -7.10 16.04 14.30
CA VAL A 140 -8.21 16.57 15.11
C VAL A 140 -8.05 16.19 16.58
N VAL A 141 -7.77 14.91 16.87
CA VAL A 141 -7.63 14.40 18.25
C VAL A 141 -6.46 15.08 18.98
N PHE A 142 -5.35 15.33 18.30
CA PHE A 142 -4.16 15.95 18.89
C PHE A 142 -4.16 17.48 18.84
N THR A 143 -5.21 18.12 18.31
CA THR A 143 -5.29 19.59 18.23
C THR A 143 -5.06 20.28 19.59
N PRO A 144 -5.66 19.84 20.72
CA PRO A 144 -5.39 20.47 22.03
C PRO A 144 -3.93 20.40 22.46
N VAL A 145 -3.24 19.30 22.14
CA VAL A 145 -1.81 19.10 22.41
C VAL A 145 -0.99 20.06 21.55
N VAL A 146 -1.29 20.15 20.26
CA VAL A 146 -0.62 21.05 19.31
C VAL A 146 -0.76 22.50 19.75
N VAL A 147 -1.97 22.97 20.06
CA VAL A 147 -2.20 24.36 20.47
C VAL A 147 -1.46 24.71 21.77
N LYS A 148 -1.37 23.76 22.71
CA LYS A 148 -0.69 23.98 23.99
C LYS A 148 0.83 23.98 23.88
N PHE A 149 1.41 23.02 23.15
CA PHE A 149 2.86 22.76 23.19
C PHE A 149 3.62 23.27 21.97
N SER A 150 2.96 23.46 20.82
CA SER A 150 3.65 23.92 19.61
C SER A 150 4.34 25.29 19.78
N PRO A 151 3.75 26.30 20.45
CA PRO A 151 4.44 27.58 20.65
C PRO A 151 5.75 27.45 21.44
N MET A 152 5.77 26.60 22.47
CA MET A 152 6.97 26.34 23.28
C MET A 152 8.06 25.64 22.46
N ILE A 153 7.67 24.68 21.62
CA ILE A 153 8.59 23.93 20.75
C ILE A 153 9.14 24.85 19.65
N GLN A 154 8.30 25.69 19.06
CA GLN A 154 8.72 26.66 18.05
C GLN A 154 9.70 27.70 18.59
N GLU A 155 9.48 28.17 19.83
CA GLU A 155 10.41 29.07 20.52
C GLU A 155 11.76 28.38 20.79
N LEU A 156 11.74 27.13 21.30
CA LEU A 156 12.93 26.32 21.50
C LEU A 156 13.72 26.06 20.21
N LEU A 157 13.01 25.87 19.09
CA LEU A 157 13.61 25.61 17.79
C LEU A 157 13.92 26.88 16.99
N HIS A 158 13.66 28.08 17.54
CA HIS A 158 13.86 29.36 16.88
C HIS A 158 13.13 29.48 15.51
N ILE A 159 12.00 28.76 15.35
CA ILE A 159 11.21 28.74 14.10
C ILE A 159 10.37 30.01 13.98
N THR A 160 9.87 30.51 15.11
CA THR A 160 9.03 31.71 15.17
C THR A 160 9.69 32.66 16.16
N THR A 161 10.40 33.67 15.64
CA THR A 161 10.79 34.84 16.44
C THR A 161 9.53 35.63 16.76
N LYS A 162 9.32 35.95 18.04
CA LYS A 162 8.43 37.07 18.41
C LYS A 162 8.83 38.33 17.65
#